data_AF-A0A2M7F6C6-F1
#
_entry.id   AF-A0A2M7F6C6-F1
#
_cell.length_a   1.000
_cell.length_b   1.000
_cell.length_c   1.000
_cell.angle_alpha   90.00
_cell.angle_beta   90.00
_cell.angle_gamma   90.00
#
_symmetry.space_group_name_H-M   'P 1'
#
loop_
_entity.id
_entity.type
_entity.pdbx_description
1 polymer ?
#
loop_
_entity_poly.entity_id
_entity_poly.type
_entity_poly.pdbx_seq_one_letter_code
_entity_poly.pdbx_strand_id
1 'polypeptide(L)' 'MPKTLSEIKKQGWDALVKKLGLSGATMFIMEHEEGSGDYTEERKKIFAEKSVDEITREIRVLKSKPKVKGKNQ' A
#
# COMPACT_ATOMS: atom_id res chain seq x y z
N MET A 1 2.66 -2.45 -32.40
CA MET A 1 1.95 -3.54 -31.70
C MET A 1 0.99 -2.92 -30.69
N PRO A 2 -0.21 -3.48 -30.48
CA PRO A 2 -1.11 -2.99 -29.43
C PRO A 2 -0.47 -3.15 -28.05
N LYS A 3 -0.76 -2.21 -27.15
CA LYS A 3 -0.27 -2.25 -25.76
C LYS A 3 -0.88 -3.44 -25.03
N THR A 4 -0.09 -4.09 -24.19
CA THR A 4 -0.56 -5.13 -23.27
C THR A 4 -1.44 -4.51 -22.18
N LEU A 5 -2.29 -5.33 -21.56
CA LEU A 5 -3.11 -4.88 -20.43
C LEU A 5 -2.27 -4.32 -19.27
N SER A 6 -1.09 -4.88 -19.03
CA SER A 6 -0.16 -4.39 -18.00
C SER A 6 0.34 -2.97 -18.32
N GLU A 7 0.71 -2.72 -19.57
CA GLU A 7 1.14 -1.39 -20.02
C GLU A 7 0.02 -0.35 -19.94
N ILE A 8 -1.21 -0.76 -20.26
CA ILE A 8 -2.39 0.11 -20.14
C ILE A 8 -2.66 0.44 -18.66
N LYS A 9 -2.64 -0.56 -17.78
CA LYS A 9 -2.82 -0.36 -16.32
C LYS A 9 -1.76 0.58 -15.75
N LYS A 10 -0.49 0.39 -16.13
CA LYS A 10 0.60 1.26 -15.70
C LYS A 10 0.40 2.71 -16.16
N GLN A 11 0.02 2.91 -17.42
CA GLN A 11 -0.23 4.25 -17.94
C GLN A 11 -1.42 4.93 -17.27
N GLY A 12 -2.49 4.18 -17.00
CA GLY A 12 -3.65 4.70 -16.26
C GLY A 12 -3.26 5.12 -14.84
N TRP A 13 -2.50 4.28 -14.14
CA TRP A 13 -1.97 4.61 -12.82
C TRP A 13 -1.09 5.86 -12.83
N ASP A 14 -0.12 5.94 -13.75
CA ASP A 14 0.79 7.08 -13.86
C ASP A 14 0.02 8.39 -14.15
N ALA A 15 -1.02 8.32 -14.98
CA ALA A 15 -1.89 9.47 -15.28
C ALA A 15 -2.70 9.92 -14.06
N LEU A 16 -3.27 8.98 -13.30
CA LEU A 16 -4.01 9.26 -12.07
C LEU A 16 -3.10 9.90 -11.02
N VAL A 17 -1.93 9.31 -10.76
CA VAL A 17 -0.96 9.85 -9.79
C VAL A 17 -0.50 11.24 -10.19
N LYS A 18 -0.23 11.48 -11.47
CA LYS A 18 0.18 12.80 -11.97
C LYS A 18 -0.89 13.87 -11.72
N LYS A 19 -2.18 13.51 -11.80
CA LYS A 19 -3.28 14.47 -11.69
C LYS A 19 -3.81 14.65 -10.27
N LEU A 20 -3.86 13.57 -9.50
CA LEU A 20 -4.54 13.51 -8.18
C LEU A 20 -3.57 13.33 -7.02
N GLY A 21 -2.27 13.10 -7.29
CA GLY A 21 -1.32 12.61 -6.30
C GLY A 21 -1.58 11.16 -5.91
N LEU A 22 -0.66 10.57 -5.14
CA LEU A 22 -0.72 9.16 -4.75
C LEU A 22 -2.01 8.82 -4.00
N SER A 23 -2.36 9.63 -2.99
CA SER A 23 -3.55 9.39 -2.16
C SER A 23 -4.85 9.53 -2.96
N GLY A 24 -4.97 10.57 -3.80
CA GLY A 24 -6.15 10.77 -4.64
C GLY A 24 -6.33 9.66 -5.69
N ALA A 25 -5.23 9.21 -6.31
CA ALA A 25 -5.26 8.11 -7.27
C ALA A 25 -5.71 6.79 -6.60
N THR A 26 -5.21 6.49 -5.41
CA THR A 26 -5.64 5.30 -4.65
C THR A 26 -7.13 5.36 -4.29
N MET A 27 -7.62 6.48 -3.76
CA MET A 27 -9.05 6.62 -3.43
C MET A 27 -9.93 6.47 -4.67
N PHE A 28 -9.52 7.06 -5.81
CA PHE A 28 -10.26 6.93 -7.06
C PHE A 28 -10.42 5.46 -7.49
N ILE A 29 -9.36 4.65 -7.36
CA ILE A 29 -9.44 3.21 -7.66
C ILE A 29 -10.33 2.50 -6.65
N MET A 30 -10.19 2.77 -5.35
CA MET A 30 -11.00 2.14 -4.31
C MET A 30 -12.51 2.41 -4.43
N GLU A 31 -12.90 3.57 -4.98
CA GLU A 31 -14.30 3.90 -5.24
C GLU A 31 -14.91 3.12 -6.41
N HIS A 32 -14.09 2.77 -7.42
CA HIS A 32 -14.57 2.11 -8.64
C HIS A 32 -14.38 0.60 -8.64
N GLU A 33 -13.49 0.08 -7.81
CA GLU A 33 -13.35 -1.35 -7.57
C GLU A 33 -14.35 -1.75 -6.47
N GLU A 34 -15.14 -2.78 -6.71
CA GLU A 34 -15.93 -3.41 -5.65
C GLU A 34 -14.97 -4.02 -4.63
N GLY A 35 -14.63 -3.25 -3.60
CA GLY A 35 -13.88 -3.74 -2.47
C GLY A 35 -14.65 -4.88 -1.79
N SER A 36 -13.96 -5.98 -1.50
CA SER A 36 -14.49 -7.05 -0.66
C SER A 36 -13.80 -7.01 0.70
N GLY A 37 -14.56 -7.25 1.77
CA GLY A 37 -14.04 -7.36 3.13
C GLY A 37 -14.62 -6.32 4.08
N ASP A 38 -14.41 -6.54 5.37
CA ASP A 38 -14.79 -5.61 6.43
C ASP A 38 -13.53 -5.01 7.02
N TYR A 39 -13.08 -3.88 6.47
CA TYR A 39 -11.87 -3.23 6.95
C TYR A 39 -11.97 -2.82 8.42
N THR A 40 -13.17 -2.55 8.93
CA THR A 40 -13.39 -2.17 10.33
C THR A 40 -13.09 -3.32 11.27
N GLU A 41 -13.46 -4.54 10.89
CA GLU A 41 -13.16 -5.76 11.66
C GLU A 41 -11.76 -6.29 11.38
N GLU A 42 -11.30 -6.23 10.13
CA GLU A 42 -9.98 -6.70 9.72
C GLU A 42 -8.85 -5.88 10.36
N ARG A 43 -8.98 -4.54 10.42
CA ARG A 43 -7.96 -3.69 11.04
C ARG A 43 -7.73 -4.05 12.51
N LYS A 44 -8.78 -4.46 13.25
CA LYS A 44 -8.66 -4.87 14.66
C LYS A 44 -7.82 -6.12 14.80
N LYS A 45 -7.97 -7.08 13.89
CA LYS A 45 -7.16 -8.32 13.85
C LYS A 45 -5.71 -8.04 13.44
N ILE A 46 -5.51 -7.20 12.41
CA ILE A 46 -4.18 -6.87 11.88
C ILE A 46 -3.35 -6.09 12.89
N PHE A 47 -3.95 -5.08 13.52
CA PHE A 47 -3.24 -4.16 14.40
C PHE A 47 -3.43 -4.45 15.89
N ALA A 48 -4.30 -5.38 16.27
CA ALA A 48 -4.53 -5.81 17.66
C ALA A 48 -4.69 -4.64 18.64
N GLU A 49 -5.51 -3.64 18.28
CA GLU A 49 -5.75 -2.41 19.05
C GLU A 49 -4.51 -1.51 19.29
N LYS A 50 -3.42 -1.70 18.54
CA LYS A 50 -2.26 -0.81 18.61
C LYS A 50 -2.65 0.63 18.28
N SER A 51 -2.12 1.55 19.08
CA SER A 51 -2.18 2.97 18.79
C SER A 51 -1.32 3.35 17.58
N VAL A 52 -1.66 4.47 16.93
CA VAL A 52 -0.88 5.02 15.82
C VAL A 52 0.57 5.29 16.23
N ASP A 53 0.80 5.70 17.47
CA ASP A 53 2.13 5.97 18.01
C ASP A 53 2.99 4.70 18.13
N GLU A 54 2.39 3.59 18.57
CA GLU A 54 3.04 2.28 18.64
C GLU A 54 3.43 1.77 17.25
N ILE A 55 2.49 1.84 16.30
CA ILE A 55 2.74 1.46 14.90
C ILE A 55 3.88 2.31 14.32
N THR A 56 3.85 3.62 14.56
CA THR A 56 4.88 4.55 14.07
C THR A 56 6.25 4.25 14.69
N ARG A 57 6.29 3.93 15.99
CA ARG A 57 7.52 3.53 16.69
C ARG A 57 8.08 2.23 16.10
N GLU A 58 7.25 1.23 15.86
CA GLU A 58 7.66 -0.03 15.23
C GLU A 58 8.25 0.19 13.84
N ILE A 59 7.60 1.01 13.01
CA ILE A 59 8.11 1.38 11.67
C ILE A 59 9.48 2.04 11.77
N ARG A 60 9.68 2.95 12.71
CA ARG A 60 10.99 3.60 12.93
C ARG A 60 12.07 2.61 13.34
N VAL A 61 11.74 1.67 14.24
CA VAL A 61 12.66 0.59 14.66
C VAL A 61 12.99 -0.34 13.49
N LEU A 62 12.02 -0.71 12.66
CA LEU A 62 12.27 -1.54 11.47
C LEU A 62 13.19 -0.84 10.47
N LYS A 63 13.05 0.48 10.30
CA LYS A 63 13.93 1.28 9.44
C LYS A 63 15.33 1.46 10.00
N SER A 64 15.50 1.45 11.33
CA SER A 64 16.81 1.63 11.97
C SER A 64 17.60 0.33 12.15
N LYS A 65 16.95 -0.83 12.08
CA LYS A 65 17.67 -2.12 12.10
C LYS A 65 18.51 -2.26 10.82
N PRO A 66 19.83 -2.53 10.94
CA PRO A 66 20.64 -2.82 9.76
C PRO A 66 20.05 -4.04 9.06
N LYS A 67 19.94 -3.98 7.71
CA LYS A 67 19.58 -5.15 6.91
C LYS A 67 20.56 -6.25 7.27
N VAL A 68 20.10 -7.26 8.02
CA VAL A 68 20.89 -8.46 8.27
C VAL A 68 21.16 -9.04 6.88
N LYS A 69 22.40 -8.90 6.39
CA LYS A 69 22.86 -9.59 5.19
C LYS A 69 22.59 -11.06 5.44
N GLY A 70 21.76 -11.66 4.58
CA GLY A 70 21.42 -13.07 4.66
C GLY A 70 22.68 -13.90 4.88
N LYS A 71 22.66 -14.77 5.88
CA LYS A 71 23.68 -15.80 6.02
C LYS A 71 23.53 -16.71 4.80
N ASN A 72 24.50 -16.63 3.90
CA ASN A 72 24.78 -17.69 2.93
C ASN A 72 25.31 -18.88 3.71
N GLN A 73 24.55 -19.97 3.78
CA GLN A 73 24.99 -21.36 3.59
C GLN A 73 23.79 -22.30 3.74
#